data_AF-A0A937Z034-F1
#
_entry.id   AF-A0A937Z034-F1
#
_cell.length_a   1.000
_cell.length_b   1.000
_cell.length_c   1.000
_cell.angle_alpha   90.00
_cell.angle_beta   90.00
_cell.angle_gamma   90.00
#
_symmetry.space_group_name_H-M   'P 1'
#
loop_
_entity.id
_entity.type
_entity.pdbx_description
1 polymer ?
#
loop_
_entity_poly.entity_id
_entity_poly.type
_entity_poly.pdbx_seq_one_letter_code
_entity_poly.pdbx_strand_id
1 'polypeptide(L)'
;MGGQETDKSRNALGERARGRPPAKTFRDLVVWQTAHQFVLAVYKLTESFPRAGQFGLTAQLRRAALSIPANIAEGFRKRSDPDKGRFLNIAQGSVEECQYYLILAKDLGYADMESATAQLDEVSRLLTAYAASVLGARR
;
A
#
# COMPACT_ATOMS: atom_id res chain seq x y z
N MET A 1 22.93 47.67 8.06
CA MET A 1 22.02 47.18 9.12
C MET A 1 20.86 46.48 8.41
N GLY A 2 20.83 45.18 8.13
CA GLY A 2 21.51 44.03 8.71
C GLY A 2 20.56 43.27 9.64
N GLY A 3 19.77 42.33 9.10
CA GLY A 3 19.16 41.23 9.88
C GLY A 3 17.64 41.22 10.01
N GLN A 4 16.91 40.73 9.00
CA GLN A 4 15.52 40.23 9.16
C GLN A 4 15.21 38.96 8.34
N GLU A 5 16.22 38.25 7.83
CA GLU A 5 16.00 37.13 6.88
C GLU A 5 16.36 35.73 7.43
N THR A 6 16.58 35.58 8.75
CA THR A 6 17.16 34.34 9.30
C THR A 6 16.26 33.50 10.20
N ASP A 7 14.99 33.88 10.44
CA ASP A 7 14.15 33.17 11.41
C ASP A 7 13.11 32.22 10.78
N LYS A 8 12.48 32.60 9.66
CA LYS A 8 11.52 31.72 8.95
C LYS A 8 12.19 30.46 8.36
N SER A 9 13.42 30.57 7.89
CA SER A 9 14.18 29.45 7.32
C SER A 9 14.64 28.45 8.39
N ARG A 10 14.84 28.88 9.64
CA ARG A 10 15.17 27.99 10.77
C ARG A 10 13.97 27.21 11.26
N ASN A 11 12.77 27.81 11.22
CA ASN A 11 11.54 27.14 11.64
C ASN A 11 11.08 26.05 10.64
N ALA A 12 11.27 26.28 9.33
CA ALA A 12 10.97 25.29 8.29
C ALA A 12 11.90 24.05 8.35
N LEU A 13 13.14 24.20 8.85
CA LEU A 13 14.07 23.10 9.09
C LEU A 13 13.74 22.34 10.39
N GLY A 14 13.22 23.03 11.41
CA GLY A 14 12.80 22.42 12.69
C GLY A 14 11.53 21.56 12.60
N GLU A 15 10.61 21.88 11.68
CA GLU A 15 9.39 21.08 11.47
C GLU A 15 9.65 19.78 10.71
N ARG A 16 10.65 19.75 9.82
CA ARG A 16 11.07 18.56 9.08
C ARG A 16 11.75 17.50 9.97
N ALA A 17 12.20 17.89 11.16
CA ALA A 17 12.90 17.01 12.12
C ALA A 17 11.98 16.34 13.15
N ARG A 18 10.69 16.73 13.22
CA ARG A 18 9.72 16.05 14.08
C ARG A 18 9.22 14.81 13.34
N GLY A 19 9.83 13.66 13.65
CA GLY A 19 9.36 12.36 13.17
C GLY A 19 7.84 12.25 13.32
N ARG A 20 7.18 11.72 12.29
CA ARG A 20 5.72 11.61 12.25
C ARG A 20 5.25 10.95 13.56
N PRO A 21 4.24 11.52 14.26
CA PRO A 21 3.76 10.94 15.50
C PRO A 21 3.36 9.47 15.26
N PRO A 22 3.61 8.58 16.23
CA PRO A 22 3.32 7.17 16.06
C PRO A 22 1.85 6.95 15.71
N ALA A 23 1.60 6.10 14.71
CA ALA A 23 0.26 5.74 14.27
C ALA A 23 -0.56 5.18 15.43
N LYS A 24 -1.78 5.69 15.63
CA LYS A 24 -2.71 5.24 16.68
C LYS A 24 -3.65 4.16 16.14
N THR A 25 -3.98 4.24 14.86
CA THR A 25 -4.80 3.27 14.14
C THR A 25 -4.14 2.90 12.80
N PHE A 26 -4.53 1.76 12.24
CA PHE A 26 -4.04 1.36 10.91
C PHE A 26 -4.38 2.38 9.82
N ARG A 27 -5.43 3.20 10.02
CA ARG A 27 -5.85 4.25 9.08
C ARG A 27 -4.84 5.39 9.01
N ASP A 28 -3.96 5.53 10.01
CA ASP A 28 -2.90 6.53 10.02
C ASP A 28 -1.70 6.11 9.15
N LEU A 29 -1.64 4.83 8.75
CA LEU A 29 -0.54 4.28 7.94
C LEU A 29 -0.70 4.68 6.46
N VAL A 30 0.34 5.29 5.90
CA VAL A 30 0.37 5.65 4.47
C VAL A 30 0.25 4.42 3.58
N VAL A 31 0.92 3.32 3.93
CA VAL A 31 0.82 2.05 3.20
C VAL A 31 -0.63 1.56 3.17
N TRP A 32 -1.37 1.66 4.28
CA TRP A 32 -2.76 1.24 4.32
C TRP A 32 -3.66 2.15 3.48
N GLN A 33 -3.47 3.46 3.56
CA GLN A 33 -4.23 4.43 2.76
C GLN A 33 -4.02 4.18 1.26
N THR A 34 -2.77 3.97 0.85
CA THR A 34 -2.41 3.69 -0.54
C THR A 34 -2.98 2.36 -1.00
N ALA A 35 -2.86 1.30 -0.20
CA ALA A 35 -3.46 0.00 -0.49
C ALA A 35 -4.99 0.07 -0.59
N HIS A 36 -5.65 0.88 0.23
CA HIS A 36 -7.09 1.09 0.15
C HIS A 36 -7.48 1.80 -1.16
N GLN A 37 -6.72 2.82 -1.59
CA GLN A 37 -6.96 3.46 -2.90
C GLN A 37 -6.74 2.48 -4.06
N PHE A 38 -5.71 1.63 -3.98
CA PHE A 38 -5.49 0.57 -4.96
C PHE A 38 -6.69 -0.38 -5.05
N VAL A 39 -7.29 -0.79 -3.93
CA VAL A 39 -8.53 -1.60 -3.95
C VAL A 39 -9.65 -0.89 -4.71
N LEU A 40 -9.90 0.39 -4.42
CA LEU A 40 -10.95 1.15 -5.12
C LEU A 40 -10.68 1.23 -6.64
N ALA A 41 -9.42 1.45 -7.02
CA ALA A 41 -8.99 1.49 -8.41
C ALA A 41 -9.19 0.12 -9.10
N VAL A 42 -8.85 -0.99 -8.44
CA VAL A 42 -9.08 -2.35 -8.96
C VAL A 42 -10.57 -2.62 -9.18
N TYR A 43 -11.43 -2.21 -8.25
CA TYR A 43 -12.88 -2.37 -8.40
C TYR A 43 -13.39 -1.64 -9.63
N LYS A 44 -12.98 -0.37 -9.80
CA LYS A 44 -13.34 0.45 -10.97
C LYS A 44 -12.77 -0.11 -12.28
N LEU A 45 -11.50 -0.52 -12.29
CA LEU A 45 -10.83 -1.09 -13.46
C LEU A 45 -11.57 -2.33 -13.96
N THR A 46 -11.90 -3.24 -13.04
CA THR A 46 -12.54 -4.52 -13.37
C THR A 46 -13.99 -4.40 -13.83
N GLU A 47 -14.64 -3.24 -13.69
CA GLU A 47 -15.94 -2.98 -14.32
C GLU A 47 -15.86 -2.95 -15.86
N SER A 48 -14.67 -2.62 -16.40
CA SER A 48 -14.43 -2.60 -17.85
C SER A 48 -14.11 -3.97 -18.45
N PHE A 49 -13.94 -5.01 -17.61
CA PHE A 49 -13.54 -6.33 -18.11
C PHE A 49 -14.67 -7.00 -18.93
N PRO A 50 -14.34 -7.74 -19.99
CA PRO A 50 -15.32 -8.46 -20.80
C PRO A 50 -16.16 -9.43 -19.96
N ARG A 51 -17.45 -9.59 -20.28
CA ARG A 51 -18.37 -10.50 -19.56
C ARG A 51 -17.87 -11.94 -19.43
N ALA A 52 -17.11 -12.43 -20.42
CA ALA A 52 -16.49 -13.76 -20.37
C ALA A 52 -15.39 -13.88 -19.29
N GLY A 53 -14.70 -12.78 -18.95
CA GLY A 53 -13.66 -12.72 -17.90
C GLY A 53 -14.18 -12.28 -16.52
N GLN A 54 -15.47 -11.94 -16.40
CA GLN A 54 -16.05 -11.32 -15.19
C GLN A 54 -16.13 -12.23 -13.97
N PHE A 55 -16.15 -13.55 -14.12
CA PHE A 55 -16.39 -14.45 -12.99
C PHE A 55 -15.10 -15.05 -12.38
N GLY A 56 -14.06 -15.24 -13.19
CA GLY A 56 -12.79 -15.82 -12.73
C GLY A 56 -11.77 -14.75 -12.30
N LEU A 57 -11.15 -14.10 -13.29
CA LEU A 57 -10.02 -13.19 -13.08
C LEU A 57 -10.42 -11.95 -12.26
N THR A 58 -11.58 -11.37 -12.54
CA THR A 58 -12.10 -10.22 -11.77
C THR A 58 -12.22 -10.54 -10.29
N ALA A 59 -12.79 -11.71 -9.95
CA ALA A 59 -12.99 -12.11 -8.57
C ALA A 59 -11.66 -12.40 -7.86
N GLN A 60 -10.71 -13.03 -8.55
CA GLN A 60 -9.37 -13.29 -8.02
C GLN A 60 -8.60 -12.00 -7.76
N LEU A 61 -8.56 -11.09 -8.73
CA LEU A 61 -7.87 -9.80 -8.59
C LEU A 61 -8.48 -8.96 -7.46
N ARG A 62 -9.81 -8.87 -7.36
CA ARG A 62 -10.48 -8.15 -6.27
C ARG A 62 -10.18 -8.77 -4.90
N ARG A 63 -10.16 -10.10 -4.79
CA ARG A 63 -9.82 -10.79 -3.52
C ARG A 63 -8.38 -10.53 -3.09
N ALA A 64 -7.43 -10.69 -4.01
CA ALA A 64 -6.02 -10.38 -3.74
C ALA A 64 -5.85 -8.91 -3.33
N ALA A 65 -6.47 -7.98 -4.07
CA ALA A 65 -6.38 -6.56 -3.77
C ALA A 65 -6.93 -6.23 -2.37
N LEU A 66 -8.11 -6.77 -2.01
CA LEU A 66 -8.73 -6.59 -0.70
C LEU A 66 -7.88 -7.15 0.45
N SER A 67 -7.19 -8.26 0.20
CA SER A 67 -6.35 -8.94 1.19
C SER A 67 -5.20 -8.05 1.67
N ILE A 68 -4.64 -7.19 0.82
CA ILE A 68 -3.52 -6.31 1.17
C ILE A 68 -3.85 -5.37 2.36
N PRO A 69 -4.81 -4.43 2.25
CA PRO A 69 -5.13 -3.53 3.36
C PRO A 69 -5.77 -4.25 4.55
N ALA A 70 -6.48 -5.36 4.33
CA ALA A 70 -7.05 -6.16 5.41
C ALA A 70 -5.97 -6.76 6.31
N ASN A 71 -4.94 -7.38 5.72
CA ASN A 71 -3.83 -7.96 6.47
C ASN A 71 -2.94 -6.88 7.10
N ILE A 72 -2.74 -5.72 6.45
CA ILE A 72 -2.05 -4.58 7.10
C ILE A 72 -2.80 -4.13 8.36
N ALA A 73 -4.12 -4.00 8.29
CA ALA A 73 -4.95 -3.59 9.42
C ALA A 73 -4.93 -4.62 10.56
N GLU A 74 -4.98 -5.91 10.23
CA GLU A 74 -4.89 -6.96 11.23
C GLU A 74 -3.50 -7.04 11.87
N GLY A 75 -2.44 -6.97 11.07
CA GLY A 75 -1.05 -6.94 11.53
C GLY A 75 -0.75 -5.75 12.44
N PHE A 76 -1.31 -4.58 12.14
CA PHE A 76 -1.16 -3.38 12.97
C PHE A 76 -1.55 -3.63 14.44
N ARG A 77 -2.63 -4.38 14.67
CA ARG A 77 -3.15 -4.68 16.01
C ARG A 77 -2.36 -5.74 16.78
N LYS A 78 -1.50 -6.53 16.11
CA LYS A 78 -0.72 -7.58 16.78
C LYS A 78 0.35 -6.98 17.69
N ARG A 79 0.66 -7.69 18.78
CA ARG A 79 1.59 -7.23 19.83
C ARG A 79 3.02 -7.69 19.60
N SER A 80 3.19 -8.93 19.10
CA SER A 80 4.48 -9.55 18.87
C SER A 80 4.97 -9.29 17.45
N ASP A 81 6.29 -9.21 17.27
CA ASP A 81 6.90 -9.03 15.95
C ASP A 81 6.68 -10.24 15.02
N PRO A 82 6.73 -11.51 15.50
CA PRO A 82 6.40 -12.66 14.66
C PRO A 82 4.96 -12.61 14.12
N ASP A 83 3.98 -12.26 14.95
CA ASP A 83 2.59 -12.15 14.51
C ASP A 83 2.43 -11.01 13.50
N LYS A 84 3.00 -9.83 13.76
CA LYS A 84 3.00 -8.71 12.82
C LYS A 84 3.58 -9.15 11.47
N GLY A 85 4.77 -9.77 11.49
CA GLY A 85 5.48 -10.22 10.31
C GLY A 85 4.65 -11.21 9.48
N ARG A 86 3.95 -12.14 10.11
CA ARG A 86 3.04 -13.06 9.41
C ARG A 86 1.99 -12.34 8.57
N PHE A 87 1.30 -11.36 9.13
CA PHE A 87 0.27 -10.60 8.39
C PHE A 87 0.87 -9.74 7.28
N LEU A 88 2.04 -9.14 7.51
CA LEU A 88 2.72 -8.36 6.47
C LEU A 88 3.23 -9.24 5.33
N ASN A 89 3.68 -10.46 5.62
CA ASN A 89 4.05 -11.44 4.59
C ASN A 89 2.84 -11.87 3.76
N ILE A 90 1.67 -12.05 4.37
CA ILE A 90 0.43 -12.33 3.63
C ILE A 90 0.07 -11.15 2.72
N ALA A 91 0.17 -9.91 3.23
CA ALA A 91 -0.08 -8.72 2.42
C ALA A 91 0.89 -8.63 1.23
N GLN A 92 2.17 -8.97 1.42
CA GLN A 92 3.15 -9.02 0.33
C GLN A 92 2.82 -10.13 -0.68
N GLY A 93 2.42 -11.31 -0.21
CA GLY A 93 1.96 -12.38 -1.10
C GLY A 93 0.78 -11.95 -1.96
N SER A 94 -0.19 -11.22 -1.39
CA SER A 94 -1.31 -10.67 -2.15
C SER A 94 -0.92 -9.56 -3.12
N VAL A 95 0.18 -8.82 -2.88
CA VAL A 95 0.75 -7.91 -3.87
C VAL A 95 1.25 -8.69 -5.10
N GLU A 96 1.99 -9.78 -4.89
CA GLU A 96 2.48 -10.63 -5.99
C GLU A 96 1.33 -11.27 -6.79
N GLU A 97 0.27 -11.71 -6.11
CA GLU A 97 -0.95 -12.20 -6.76
C GLU A 97 -1.60 -11.12 -7.64
N CYS A 98 -1.75 -9.89 -7.12
CA CYS A 98 -2.25 -8.77 -7.90
C CYS A 98 -1.38 -8.47 -9.12
N GLN A 99 -0.05 -8.49 -8.96
CA GLN A 99 0.89 -8.25 -10.06
C GLN A 99 0.68 -9.27 -11.17
N TYR A 100 0.61 -10.56 -10.82
CA TYR A 100 0.33 -11.62 -11.78
C TYR A 100 -1.02 -11.43 -12.49
N TYR A 101 -2.09 -11.12 -11.75
CA TYR A 101 -3.41 -10.94 -12.35
C TYR A 101 -3.50 -9.71 -13.26
N LEU A 102 -2.77 -8.63 -12.96
CA LEU A 102 -2.68 -7.46 -13.84
C LEU A 102 -1.91 -7.79 -15.13
N ILE A 103 -0.80 -8.55 -15.04
CA ILE A 103 -0.07 -9.04 -16.22
C ILE A 103 -0.99 -9.90 -17.09
N LEU A 104 -1.68 -10.88 -16.48
CA LEU A 104 -2.61 -11.75 -17.21
C LEU A 104 -3.75 -10.97 -17.85
N ALA A 105 -4.34 -9.99 -17.15
CA ALA A 105 -5.41 -9.17 -17.69
C ALA A 105 -4.93 -8.30 -18.88
N LYS A 106 -3.69 -7.82 -18.84
CA LYS A 106 -3.05 -7.10 -19.95
C LYS A 106 -2.84 -8.01 -21.15
N ASP A 107 -2.29 -9.21 -20.95
CA ASP A 107 -2.00 -10.17 -22.02
C ASP A 107 -3.28 -10.67 -22.71
N LEU A 108 -4.38 -10.75 -21.96
CA LEU A 108 -5.71 -11.06 -22.49
C LEU A 108 -6.41 -9.86 -23.13
N GLY A 109 -5.80 -8.67 -23.10
CA GLY A 109 -6.35 -7.45 -23.69
C GLY A 109 -7.61 -6.92 -23.00
N TYR A 110 -7.76 -7.12 -21.69
CA TYR A 110 -9.00 -6.77 -20.98
C TYR A 110 -9.17 -5.28 -20.70
N ALA A 111 -8.08 -4.58 -20.41
CA ALA A 111 -8.03 -3.12 -20.23
C ALA A 111 -6.57 -2.63 -20.20
N ASP A 112 -6.38 -1.32 -20.12
CA ASP A 112 -5.09 -0.73 -19.76
C ASP A 112 -4.82 -0.91 -18.26
N MET A 113 -3.67 -1.47 -17.93
CA MET A 113 -3.26 -1.81 -16.57
C MET A 113 -2.22 -0.84 -16.00
N GLU A 114 -1.70 0.10 -16.79
CA GLU A 114 -0.52 0.92 -16.41
C GLU A 114 -0.72 1.65 -15.08
N SER A 115 -1.86 2.33 -14.92
CA SER A 115 -2.19 3.06 -13.70
C SER A 115 -2.32 2.13 -12.48
N ALA A 116 -2.96 0.97 -12.64
CA ALA A 116 -3.13 0.01 -11.55
C ALA A 116 -1.80 -0.64 -11.14
N THR A 117 -0.94 -0.96 -12.12
CA THR A 117 0.42 -1.48 -11.86
C THR A 117 1.27 -0.45 -11.12
N ALA A 118 1.28 0.82 -11.57
CA ALA A 118 2.04 1.87 -10.88
C ALA A 118 1.56 2.10 -9.43
N GLN A 119 0.25 2.02 -9.18
CA GLN A 119 -0.29 2.09 -7.82
C GLN A 119 0.12 0.88 -6.98
N LEU A 120 0.09 -0.33 -7.54
CA LEU A 120 0.51 -1.54 -6.85
C LEU A 120 2.00 -1.52 -6.49
N ASP A 121 2.86 -1.02 -7.38
CA ASP A 121 4.30 -0.85 -7.14
C ASP A 121 4.55 0.08 -5.95
N GLU A 122 3.82 1.19 -5.86
CA GLU A 122 3.91 2.10 -4.72
C GLU A 122 3.42 1.44 -3.42
N VAL A 123 2.35 0.64 -3.46
CA VAL A 123 1.91 -0.17 -2.32
C VAL A 123 3.01 -1.14 -1.88
N SER A 124 3.64 -1.85 -2.82
CA SER A 124 4.73 -2.81 -2.56
C SER A 124 5.92 -2.13 -1.87
N ARG A 125 6.35 -0.98 -2.40
CA ARG A 125 7.45 -0.18 -1.85
C ARG A 125 7.15 0.30 -0.43
N LEU A 126 5.95 0.84 -0.21
CA LEU A 126 5.51 1.31 1.10
C LEU A 126 5.34 0.17 2.11
N LEU A 127 4.86 -0.99 1.66
CA LEU A 127 4.70 -2.18 2.50
C LEU A 127 6.05 -2.73 2.93
N THR A 128 7.01 -2.82 2.01
CA THR A 128 8.39 -3.22 2.31
C THR A 128 9.03 -2.28 3.33
N ALA A 129 8.90 -0.97 3.13
CA ALA A 129 9.44 0.03 4.07
C ALA A 129 8.77 -0.05 5.44
N TYR A 130 7.44 -0.22 5.48
CA TYR A 130 6.69 -0.38 6.73
C TYR A 130 7.12 -1.64 7.48
N ALA A 131 7.21 -2.80 6.80
CA ALA A 131 7.65 -4.05 7.38
C ALA A 131 9.06 -3.96 7.96
N ALA A 132 10.01 -3.36 7.23
CA ALA A 132 11.36 -3.12 7.72
C ALA A 132 11.36 -2.23 8.98
N SER A 133 10.55 -1.17 9.00
CA SER A 133 10.47 -0.27 10.16
C SER A 133 9.90 -0.94 11.41
N VAL A 134 8.86 -1.77 11.28
CA VAL A 134 8.18 -2.34 12.45
C VAL A 134 8.83 -3.63 12.97
N LEU A 135 9.53 -4.36 12.11
CA LEU A 135 10.25 -5.59 12.46
C LEU A 135 11.74 -5.35 12.74
N GLY A 136 12.31 -4.26 12.23
CA GLY A 136 13.72 -3.89 12.40
C GLY A 136 13.99 -2.93 13.56
N ALA A 137 13.02 -2.13 14.01
CA ALA A 137 13.21 -1.11 15.03
C ALA A 137 13.35 -1.63 16.48
N ARG A 138 13.49 -2.95 16.70
CA ARG A 138 13.55 -3.58 18.04
C ARG A 138 14.75 -4.51 18.26
N ARG A 139 15.77 -4.45 17.39
CA ARG A 139 17.05 -5.12 17.63
C ARG A 139 18.00 -4.26 18.43
#